data_AF-A0A0F9SHA5-F1
#
_entry.id   AF-A0A0F9SHA5-F1
#
_cell.length_a   1.000
_cell.length_b   1.000
_cell.length_c   1.000
_cell.angle_alpha   90.00
_cell.angle_beta   90.00
_cell.angle_gamma   90.00
#
_symmetry.space_group_name_H-M   'P 1'
#
loop_
_entity.id
_entity.type
_entity.pdbx_description
1 polymer ?
#
loop_
_entity_poly.entity_id
_entity_poly.type
_entity_poly.pdbx_seq_one_letter_code
_entity_poly.pdbx_strand_id
1 'polypeptide(L)' 'MEQIKVLYVNNEGGGFADVIEVDKGTDVGGFFKTQMEGSDAAGYVIRVNKDITPRDRVLQDGDSITITPAKIGGSR' A
#
# COMPACT_ATOMS: atom_id res chain seq x y z
N MET A 1 13.67 14.69 -8.46
CA MET A 1 12.20 14.70 -8.33
C MET A 1 11.91 14.94 -6.85
N GLU A 2 10.79 15.59 -6.52
CA GLU A 2 10.45 15.83 -5.11
C GLU A 2 9.96 14.52 -4.48
N GLN A 3 10.36 14.23 -3.23
CA GLN A 3 9.98 13.01 -2.51
C GLN A 3 9.09 13.33 -1.32
N ILE A 4 8.25 12.37 -0.93
CA ILE A 4 7.42 12.38 0.28
C ILE A 4 7.74 11.17 1.14
N LYS A 5 7.47 11.24 2.45
CA LYS A 5 7.63 10.13 3.39
C LYS A 5 6.28 9.56 3.75
N VAL A 6 6.14 8.24 3.67
CA VAL A 6 4.92 7.54 4.06
C VAL A 6 5.24 6.41 5.02
N LEU A 7 4.35 6.14 5.97
CA LEU A 7 4.40 4.91 6.75
C LEU A 7 3.81 3.78 5.91
N TYR A 8 4.66 2.86 5.46
CA TYR A 8 4.24 1.66 4.76
C TYR A 8 4.09 0.50 5.73
N VAL A 9 2.90 -0.10 5.77
CA VAL A 9 2.61 -1.33 6.50
C VAL A 9 2.24 -2.43 5.50
N ASN A 10 3.06 -3.46 5.40
CA ASN A 10 2.76 -4.67 4.64
C ASN A 10 2.36 -5.79 5.61
N ASN A 11 1.15 -6.32 5.47
CA ASN A 11 0.65 -7.43 6.28
C ASN A 11 0.72 -8.79 5.55
N GLU A 12 1.49 -8.90 4.47
CA GLU A 12 1.77 -10.16 3.80
C GLU A 12 2.91 -10.94 4.47
N GLY A 13 2.76 -12.26 4.61
CA GLY A 13 3.78 -13.15 5.18
C GLY A 13 4.09 -12.80 6.64
N GLY A 14 5.37 -12.53 6.93
CA GLY A 14 5.83 -12.10 8.26
C GLY A 14 5.48 -10.64 8.60
N GLY A 15 5.05 -9.87 7.61
CA GLY A 15 4.72 -8.45 7.70
C GLY A 15 5.90 -7.55 8.05
N PHE A 16 5.76 -6.26 7.76
CA PHE A 16 6.67 -5.22 8.23
C PHE A 16 5.99 -3.85 8.23
N ALA A 17 6.58 -2.91 8.97
CA ALA A 17 6.19 -1.51 8.97
C ALA A 17 7.43 -0.61 8.99
N ASP A 18 7.54 0.30 8.04
CA ASP A 18 8.64 1.27 7.98
C ASP A 18 8.23 2.58 7.30
N VAL A 19 8.96 3.65 7.57
CA VAL A 19 8.83 4.92 6.85
C VAL A 19 9.72 4.88 5.62
N ILE A 20 9.12 5.02 4.44
CA ILE A 20 9.85 4.99 3.17
C ILE A 20 9.65 6.29 2.38
N GLU A 21 10.60 6.58 1.51
CA GLU A 21 10.52 7.69 0.56
C GLU A 21 9.84 7.23 -0.73
N VAL A 22 8.96 8.09 -1.26
CA VAL A 22 8.22 7.86 -2.50
C VAL A 22 8.26 9.11 -3.35
N ASP A 23 8.27 8.95 -4.67
CA ASP A 23 8.16 10.09 -5.57
C ASP A 23 6.83 10.81 -5.36
N LYS A 24 6.89 12.14 -5.25
CA LYS A 24 5.70 12.98 -5.14
C LYS A 24 4.84 12.81 -6.39
N GLY A 25 3.54 12.59 -6.19
CA GLY A 25 2.61 12.30 -7.27
C GLY A 25 2.35 10.79 -7.48
N THR A 26 3.07 9.91 -6.78
CA THR A 26 2.76 8.47 -6.76
C THR A 26 1.33 8.25 -6.23
N ASP A 27 0.51 7.54 -6.98
CA ASP A 27 -0.82 7.10 -6.55
C ASP A 27 -0.78 5.72 -5.88
N VAL A 28 -1.86 5.34 -5.21
CA VAL A 28 -1.98 4.05 -4.51
C VAL A 28 -1.71 2.86 -5.45
N GLY A 29 -2.15 2.92 -6.70
CA GLY A 29 -1.97 1.86 -7.69
C GLY A 29 -0.51 1.70 -8.12
N GLY A 30 0.17 2.81 -8.41
CA GLY A 30 1.60 2.85 -8.71
C GLY A 30 2.44 2.40 -7.52
N PHE A 31 2.09 2.85 -6.31
CA PHE A 31 2.72 2.39 -5.08
C PHE A 31 2.61 0.87 -4.93
N PHE A 32 1.41 0.31 -5.09
CA PHE A 32 1.19 -1.12 -4.99
C PHE A 32 2.01 -1.89 -6.04
N LYS A 33 2.00 -1.44 -7.29
CA LYS A 33 2.73 -2.11 -8.37
C LYS A 33 4.24 -2.19 -8.10
N THR A 34 4.80 -1.15 -7.49
CA THR A 34 6.22 -1.11 -7.11
C THR A 34 6.53 -1.96 -5.88
N GLN A 35 5.72 -1.86 -4.83
CA GLN A 35 6.00 -2.52 -3.54
C GLN A 35 5.58 -3.99 -3.49
N MET A 36 4.62 -4.38 -4.34
CA MET A 36 4.03 -5.72 -4.42
C MET A 36 4.21 -6.27 -5.84
N GLU A 37 5.44 -6.18 -6.37
CA GLU A 37 5.75 -6.66 -7.72
C GLU A 37 5.37 -8.14 -7.89
N GLY A 38 4.61 -8.45 -8.94
CA GLY A 38 4.12 -9.80 -9.23
C GLY A 38 2.82 -10.19 -8.51
N SER A 39 2.33 -9.38 -7.56
CA SER A 39 1.06 -9.60 -6.88
C SER A 39 -0.12 -9.00 -7.64
N ASP A 40 -1.28 -9.67 -7.58
CA ASP A 40 -2.53 -9.12 -8.10
C ASP A 40 -3.23 -8.26 -7.03
N ALA A 41 -3.43 -6.98 -7.35
CA ALA A 41 -4.12 -6.03 -6.48
C ALA A 41 -5.54 -6.47 -6.08
N ALA A 42 -6.20 -7.36 -6.84
CA ALA A 42 -7.50 -7.92 -6.46
C ALA A 42 -7.42 -8.82 -5.20
N GLY A 43 -6.24 -9.35 -4.88
CA GLY A 43 -5.98 -10.17 -3.69
C GLY A 43 -5.74 -9.37 -2.41
N TYR A 44 -5.83 -8.03 -2.43
CA TYR A 44 -5.48 -7.19 -1.29
C TYR A 44 -6.54 -6.13 -0.98
N VAL A 45 -6.61 -5.76 0.29
CA VAL A 45 -7.29 -4.56 0.77
C VAL A 45 -6.22 -3.53 1.10
N ILE A 46 -6.26 -2.41 0.38
CA ILE A 46 -5.35 -1.29 0.58
C ILE A 46 -6.09 -0.17 1.29
N ARG A 47 -5.48 0.36 2.35
CA ARG A 47 -6.00 1.49 3.10
C ARG A 47 -4.98 2.61 3.16
N VAL A 48 -5.44 3.85 3.11
CA VAL A 48 -4.63 5.01 3.45
C VAL A 48 -5.28 5.69 4.65
N ASN A 49 -4.50 5.96 5.69
CA ASN A 49 -4.96 6.54 6.95
C ASN A 49 -6.17 5.80 7.55
N LYS A 50 -6.17 4.47 7.41
CA LYS A 50 -7.22 3.51 7.84
C LYS A 50 -8.49 3.50 6.99
N ASP A 51 -8.59 4.34 5.96
CA ASP A 51 -9.74 4.37 5.06
C ASP A 51 -9.48 3.56 3.78
N ILE A 52 -10.52 2.87 3.29
CA ILE A 52 -10.47 2.22 1.98
C ILE A 52 -10.35 3.31 0.92
N THR A 53 -9.32 3.20 0.09
CA THR A 53 -8.89 4.28 -0.79
C THR A 53 -8.85 3.80 -2.24
N PRO A 54 -9.33 4.60 -3.22
CA PRO A 54 -9.27 4.24 -4.63
C PRO A 54 -7.83 4.24 -5.14
N ARG A 55 -7.58 3.51 -6.24
CA ARG A 55 -6.23 3.27 -6.78
C ARG A 55 -5.54 4.54 -7.29
N ASP A 56 -6.31 5.51 -7.77
CA ASP A 56 -5.85 6.78 -8.34
C ASP A 56 -5.61 7.87 -7.28
N ARG A 57 -5.84 7.58 -6.00
CA ARG A 57 -5.59 8.53 -4.92
C ARG A 57 -4.08 8.73 -4.77
N VAL A 58 -3.64 9.98 -4.94
CA VAL A 58 -2.23 10.38 -4.80
C VAL A 58 -1.79 10.37 -3.33
N LEU A 59 -0.66 9.73 -3.05
CA LEU A 59 -0.02 9.74 -1.73
C LEU A 59 0.46 11.16 -1.36
N GLN A 60 0.26 11.51 -0.10
CA GLN A 60 0.69 12.77 0.51
C GLN A 60 1.76 12.47 1.57
N ASP A 61 2.60 13.47 1.84
CA ASP A 61 3.59 13.37 2.91
C ASP A 61 2.92 13.11 4.26
N GLY A 62 3.48 12.16 5.01
CA GLY A 62 2.96 11.73 6.31
C GLY A 62 1.81 10.70 6.26
N ASP A 63 1.33 10.30 5.09
CA ASP A 63 0.31 9.26 4.99
C ASP A 63 0.78 7.91 5.54
N SER A 64 -0.16 7.14 6.10
CA SER A 64 0.03 5.72 6.39
C SER A 64 -0.71 4.86 5.37
N ILE A 65 0.03 4.11 4.56
CA ILE A 65 -0.51 3.14 3.62
C ILE A 65 -0.35 1.72 4.17
N THR A 66 -1.46 0.99 4.25
CA THR A 66 -1.49 -0.41 4.70
C THR A 66 -1.96 -1.30 3.56
N ILE A 67 -1.18 -2.32 3.25
CA ILE A 67 -1.52 -3.38 2.29
C ILE A 67 -1.77 -4.66 3.09
N THR A 68 -2.97 -5.23 2.95
CA THR A 68 -3.34 -6.47 3.65
C THR A 68 -3.89 -7.48 2.65
N PRO A 69 -3.40 -8.73 2.62
CA PRO A 69 -4.05 -9.78 1.85
C PRO A 69 -5.53 -9.86 2.21
N ALA A 70 -6.40 -9.76 1.22
CA ALA A 70 -7.80 -10.04 1.41
C ALA A 70 -7.89 -11.50 1.88
N LYS A 71 -8.63 -11.77 2.96
CA LYS A 71 -8.95 -13.14 3.33
C LYS A 71 -9.84 -13.72 2.24
N ILE A 72 -9.24 -14.33 1.22
CA ILE A 72 -9.96 -15.18 0.28
C ILE A 72 -10.23 -16.45 1.08
N GLY A 73 -11.48 -16.63 1.51
CA GLY A 73 -11.88 -17.70 2.41
C GLY A 73 -11.42 -19.07 1.93
N GLY A 74 -10.68 -19.75 2.78
CA GLY A 74 -10.34 -21.16 2.65
C GLY A 74 -10.05 -21.73 4.01
N SER A 75 -11.08 -21.83 4.86
CA SER A 75 -11.04 -22.84 5.92
C SER A 75 -10.74 -24.19 5.25
N ARG A 76 -9.64 -24.82 5.66
CA ARG A 76 -9.53 -26.27 5.65
C ARG A 76 -9.60 -26.74 7.09
#